data_AF-A0AA96TDC0-F1
#
_entry.id   AF-A0AA96TDC0-F1
#
_cell.length_a   1.000
_cell.length_b   1.000
_cell.length_c   1.000
_cell.angle_alpha   90.00
_cell.angle_beta   90.00
_cell.angle_gamma   90.00
#
_symmetry.space_group_name_H-M   'P 1'
#
loop_
_entity.id
_entity.type
_entity.pdbx_description
1 polymer ?
#
loop_
_entity_poly.entity_id
_entity_poly.type
_entity_poly.pdbx_seq_one_letter_code
_entity_poly.pdbx_strand_id
1 'polypeptide(L)' 'MREDITVPEGLKPIWDYPNAHLDEFPAFMADRALVERWRYSFILRLGEVTGDPTPGRLGSHPAADPARSS' A
#
# COMPACT_ATOMS: atom_id res chain seq x y z
N MET A 1 -11.30 9.45 5.94
CA MET A 1 -11.12 10.40 4.81
C MET A 1 -11.93 11.65 5.09
N ARG A 2 -11.66 12.75 4.40
CA ARG A 2 -12.38 14.02 4.59
C ARG A 2 -13.31 14.25 3.41
N GLU A 3 -14.58 14.45 3.70
CA GLU A 3 -15.62 14.78 2.70
C GLU A 3 -15.73 16.30 2.48
N ASP A 4 -15.14 17.10 3.37
CA ASP A 4 -15.18 18.56 3.35
C ASP A 4 -14.07 19.22 2.51
N ILE A 5 -13.32 18.41 1.73
CA ILE A 5 -12.25 18.90 0.85
C ILE A 5 -12.75 18.90 -0.59
N THR A 6 -12.67 20.05 -1.27
CA THR A 6 -12.96 20.17 -2.70
C THR A 6 -11.99 19.33 -3.52
N VAL A 7 -12.54 18.45 -4.35
CA VAL A 7 -11.77 17.62 -5.27
C VAL A 7 -11.32 18.47 -6.47
N PRO A 8 -10.09 18.27 -7.02
CA PRO A 8 -9.66 18.94 -8.24
C PRO A 8 -10.67 18.80 -9.38
N GLU A 9 -10.77 19.83 -10.23
CA GLU A 9 -11.70 19.84 -11.35
C GLU A 9 -11.51 18.61 -12.26
N GLY A 10 -12.63 18.02 -12.69
CA GLY A 10 -12.64 16.82 -13.54
C GLY A 10 -12.46 15.50 -12.80
N LEU A 11 -12.27 15.51 -11.47
CA LEU A 11 -12.18 14.31 -10.64
C LEU A 11 -13.38 14.19 -9.70
N LYS A 12 -13.65 12.96 -9.26
CA LYS A 12 -14.61 12.65 -8.19
C LYS A 12 -13.86 12.31 -6.92
N PRO A 13 -14.51 12.36 -5.74
CA PRO A 13 -13.97 11.72 -4.56
C PRO A 13 -13.64 10.26 -4.84
N ILE A 14 -12.58 9.74 -4.20
CA ILE A 14 -12.08 8.39 -4.50
C ILE A 14 -13.14 7.30 -4.28
N TRP A 15 -14.05 7.49 -3.32
CA TRP A 15 -15.15 6.57 -3.00
C TRP A 15 -16.28 6.55 -4.04
N ASP A 16 -16.34 7.51 -4.96
CA ASP A 16 -17.33 7.55 -6.04
C ASP A 16 -16.87 6.78 -7.29
N TYR A 17 -15.65 6.26 -7.29
CA TYR A 17 -15.12 5.42 -8.37
C TYR A 17 -15.42 3.94 -8.08
N PRO A 18 -16.38 3.30 -8.79
CA PRO A 18 -16.74 1.91 -8.53
C PRO A 18 -15.60 0.93 -8.84
N ASN A 19 -14.64 1.33 -9.66
CA ASN A 19 -13.44 0.57 -9.99
C ASN A 19 -12.25 0.83 -9.04
N ALA A 20 -12.42 1.62 -7.98
CA ALA A 20 -11.39 1.84 -6.97
C ALA A 20 -11.31 0.71 -5.93
N HIS A 21 -12.39 -0.07 -5.77
CA HIS A 21 -12.46 -1.25 -4.90
C HIS A 21 -11.98 -0.98 -3.45
N LEU A 22 -12.43 0.13 -2.87
CA LEU A 22 -11.94 0.60 -1.57
C LEU A 22 -12.33 -0.32 -0.40
N ASP A 23 -13.45 -1.03 -0.50
CA ASP A 23 -13.93 -1.94 0.55
C ASP A 23 -13.35 -3.35 0.36
N GLU A 24 -13.14 -3.74 -0.89
CA GLU A 24 -12.64 -5.06 -1.25
C GLU A 24 -11.15 -5.22 -0.97
N PHE A 25 -10.36 -4.15 -1.04
CA PHE A 25 -8.94 -4.23 -0.68
C PHE A 25 -8.73 -4.59 0.81
N PRO A 26 -9.36 -3.93 1.79
CA PRO A 26 -9.36 -4.37 3.19
C PRO A 26 -9.89 -5.79 3.37
N ALA A 27 -10.97 -6.17 2.68
CA ALA A 27 -11.53 -7.52 2.75
C ALA A 27 -10.53 -8.57 2.24
N PHE A 28 -9.83 -8.28 1.14
CA PHE A 28 -8.76 -9.10 0.60
C PHE A 28 -7.60 -9.24 1.59
N MET A 29 -7.16 -8.12 2.19
CA MET A 29 -6.06 -8.12 3.16
C MET A 29 -6.39 -8.87 4.47
N ALA A 30 -7.67 -8.95 4.83
CA ALA A 30 -8.11 -9.69 6.01
C ALA A 30 -7.91 -11.21 5.86
N ASP A 31 -7.99 -11.77 4.64
CA ASP A 31 -7.66 -13.17 4.38
C ASP A 31 -6.16 -13.33 4.09
N ARG A 32 -5.39 -13.51 5.17
CA ARG A 32 -3.93 -13.67 5.06
C ARG A 32 -3.53 -14.87 4.18
N ALA A 33 -4.30 -15.96 4.21
CA ALA A 33 -3.99 -17.16 3.44
C ALA A 33 -4.19 -16.91 1.94
N LEU A 34 -5.23 -16.18 1.55
CA LEU A 34 -5.45 -15.75 0.18
C LEU A 34 -4.32 -14.84 -0.30
N VAL A 35 -3.96 -13.80 0.47
CA VAL A 35 -2.88 -12.88 0.13
C VAL A 35 -1.56 -13.63 -0.12
N GLU A 36 -1.23 -14.63 0.71
CA GLU A 36 -0.02 -15.43 0.55
C GLU A 36 -0.02 -16.29 -0.72
N ARG A 37 -1.15 -16.94 -1.05
CA ARG A 37 -1.27 -17.69 -2.31
C ARG A 37 -1.09 -16.80 -3.54
N TRP A 38 -1.64 -15.60 -3.52
CA TRP A 38 -1.43 -14.61 -4.58
C TRP A 38 0.03 -14.15 -4.66
N ARG A 39 0.67 -13.86 -3.52
CA ARG A 39 2.09 -13.50 -3.46
C ARG A 39 2.97 -14.57 -4.09
N TYR A 40 2.80 -15.84 -3.73
CA TYR A 40 3.58 -16.93 -4.33
C TYR A 40 3.32 -17.07 -5.83
N SER A 41 2.08 -16.86 -6.27
CA SER A 41 1.74 -16.87 -7.70
C SER A 41 2.48 -15.78 -8.49
N PHE A 42 2.75 -14.63 -7.87
CA PHE A 42 3.57 -13.55 -8.46
C PHE A 42 5.05 -13.86 -8.43
N ILE A 43 5.59 -14.40 -7.33
CA ILE A 43 7.00 -14.81 -7.26
C ILE A 43 7.33 -15.82 -8.37
N LEU A 44 6.45 -16.80 -8.59
CA LEU A 44 6.61 -17.79 -9.66
C LEU A 44 6.63 -17.18 -11.07
N ARG A 45 6.06 -15.98 -11.26
CA ARG A 45 5.93 -15.31 -12.57
C ARG A 45 6.94 -14.19 -12.78
N LEU A 46 7.29 -13.48 -11.71
CA LEU A 46 8.07 -12.24 -11.75
C LEU A 46 9.47 -12.42 -11.14
N GLY A 47 9.72 -13.54 -10.47
CA GLY A 47 10.92 -13.77 -9.69
C GLY A 47 10.81 -13.21 -8.27
N GLU A 48 11.85 -13.46 -7.48
CA GLU A 48 11.97 -12.89 -6.14
C GLU A 48 12.28 -11.39 -6.20
N VAL A 49 11.85 -10.65 -5.17
CA VAL A 49 12.20 -9.23 -5.03
C VAL A 49 13.70 -9.11 -4.73
N THR A 50 14.41 -8.33 -5.55
CA THR A 50 15.84 -8.06 -5.38
C THR A 50 16.11 -6.60 -5.07
N GLY A 51 17.21 -6.32 -4.37
CA GLY A 51 17.63 -4.97 -3.98
C GLY A 51 17.27 -4.60 -2.54
N ASP A 52 17.85 -3.51 -2.06
CA ASP A 52 17.55 -3.01 -0.72
C ASP A 52 16.15 -2.40 -0.65
N PRO A 53 15.43 -2.53 0.48
CA PRO A 53 14.15 -1.86 0.67
C PRO A 53 14.34 -0.34 0.56
N THR A 54 13.47 0.35 -0.20
CA THR A 54 13.54 1.80 -0.40
C THR A 54 13.60 2.62 0.90
N PRO A 55 12.87 2.26 1.98
CA PRO A 55 13.00 2.94 3.28
C PRO A 55 14.26 2.59 4.08
N GLY A 56 15.15 1.74 3.55
CA GLY A 56 16.25 1.15 4.31
C GLY A 56 15.78 0.11 5.34
N ARG A 57 16.67 -0.24 6.28
CA ARG A 57 16.39 -1.22 7.34
C ARG A 57 16.17 -0.50 8.68
N LEU A 58 14.91 -0.31 9.07
CA LEU A 58 14.50 0.50 10.22
C LEU A 58 14.68 -0.17 11.60
N GLY A 59 14.70 -1.51 11.67
CA GLY A 59 14.78 -2.24 12.94
C GLY A 59 13.52 -2.10 13.81
N SER A 60 13.58 -2.57 15.07
CA SER A 60 12.43 -2.57 16.00
C SER A 60 12.21 -1.23 16.73
N HIS A 61 13.21 -0.36 16.76
CA HIS A 61 13.13 0.96 17.38
C HIS A 61 13.69 2.01 16.41
N PRO A 62 12.90 2.39 15.38
CA PRO A 62 13.36 3.38 14.41
C PRO A 62 13.58 4.72 15.11
N ALA A 63 14.76 5.32 14.90
CA ALA A 63 14.94 6.72 15.23
C ALA A 63 13.98 7.57 14.37
N ALA A 64 13.58 8.74 14.87
CA ALA A 64 12.93 9.74 14.03
C ALA A 64 13.84 10.01 12.82
N ASP A 65 13.22 10.08 11.64
CA ASP A 65 13.84 10.19 10.31
C ASP A 65 15.30 10.71 10.33
N PRO A 66 16.31 9.92 9.92
CA PRO A 66 17.70 10.38 9.89
C PRO A 66 17.90 11.62 9.01
N ALA A 67 16.95 11.96 8.12
CA ALA A 67 16.98 13.17 7.31
C ALA A 67 16.59 14.46 8.07
N ARG A 68 16.18 14.40 9.34
CA ARG A 68 15.71 15.56 10.12
C ARG A 68 16.55 15.95 11.34
N SER A 69 17.71 15.31 11.51
CA SER A 69 18.67 15.64 12.57
C SER A 69 19.84 16.46 12.01
N SER A 70 19.60 17.71 11.65
CA SER A 70 20.63 18.75 11.42
C SER A 70 20.01 20.13 11.48
#